data_AF-A0A2R6NZD5-F1
#
_entry.id   AF-A0A2R6NZD5-F1
#
_cell.length_a   1.000
_cell.length_b   1.000
_cell.length_c   1.000
_cell.angle_alpha   90.00
_cell.angle_beta   90.00
_cell.angle_gamma   90.00
#
_symmetry.space_group_name_H-M   'P 1'
#
loop_
_entity.id
_entity.type
_entity.pdbx_description
1 polymer ?
#
loop_
_entity_poly.entity_id
_entity_poly.type
_entity_poly.pdbx_seq_one_letter_code
_entity_poly.pdbx_strand_id
1 'polypeptide(L)'
;MAGNKEKDAPSKYRFLRPFGYGFAFFLVFCLTAAELGIVSHLLHEGGNIPANYPTREFKSILGLILFSCIGTFLYVFSHPWSSMGISAFWSFVFAVFWGTSAGVIFHVSPFENFTCHRPASSFPPAWQSYHDRCHEVVALQGMAWALWGIFIFKFLGMIIELIEFKKRPNVKSFYQV
;
A
#
# COMPACT_ATOMS: atom_id res chain seq x y z
N MET A 1 8.34 -14.45 -49.54
CA MET A 1 7.66 -13.16 -49.42
C MET A 1 7.93 -12.62 -48.03
N ALA A 2 8.81 -11.62 -47.93
CA ALA A 2 9.09 -10.94 -46.67
C ALA A 2 7.86 -10.11 -46.30
N GLY A 3 7.09 -10.59 -45.32
CA GLY A 3 5.99 -9.82 -44.75
C GLY A 3 6.56 -8.58 -44.10
N ASN A 4 6.28 -7.41 -44.69
CA ASN A 4 6.52 -6.12 -44.07
C ASN A 4 5.84 -6.13 -42.69
N LYS A 5 6.64 -6.21 -41.63
CA LYS A 5 6.19 -5.94 -40.28
C LYS A 5 5.92 -4.45 -40.22
N GLU A 6 4.69 -4.07 -40.53
CA GLU A 6 4.16 -2.74 -40.27
C GLU A 6 4.47 -2.42 -38.80
N LYS A 7 5.37 -1.46 -38.58
CA LYS A 7 5.72 -1.01 -37.25
C LYS A 7 4.54 -0.19 -36.77
N ASP A 8 3.58 -0.85 -36.11
CA ASP A 8 2.51 -0.17 -35.39
C ASP A 8 3.09 1.02 -34.63
N ALA A 9 2.53 2.21 -34.85
CA ALA A 9 2.94 3.41 -34.12
C ALA A 9 2.94 3.09 -32.62
N PRO A 10 3.97 3.49 -31.85
CA PRO A 10 4.03 3.16 -30.44
C PRO A 10 2.79 3.72 -29.76
N SER A 11 1.90 2.81 -29.35
CA SER A 11 0.69 3.16 -28.60
C SER A 11 1.06 4.08 -27.45
N LYS A 12 0.27 5.14 -27.21
CA LYS A 12 0.45 6.06 -26.06
C LYS A 12 0.60 5.29 -24.73
N TYR A 13 -0.03 4.11 -24.63
CA TYR A 13 0.10 3.19 -23.52
C TYR A 13 1.56 2.75 -23.27
N ARG A 14 2.32 2.47 -24.33
CA ARG A 14 3.72 2.00 -24.24
C ARG A 14 4.66 3.08 -23.70
N PHE A 15 4.34 4.35 -23.94
CA PHE A 15 5.07 5.51 -23.44
C PHE A 15 4.68 5.89 -22.00
N LEU A 16 3.39 5.86 -21.67
CA LEU A 16 2.89 6.21 -20.33
C LEU A 16 3.21 5.14 -19.28
N ARG A 17 3.34 3.88 -19.69
CA ARG A 17 3.60 2.75 -18.81
C ARG A 17 4.82 2.91 -17.89
N PRO A 18 6.05 3.17 -18.38
CA PRO A 18 7.21 3.33 -17.51
C PRO A 18 7.06 4.51 -16.55
N PHE A 19 6.42 5.60 -16.96
CA PHE A 19 6.16 6.75 -16.10
C PHE A 19 5.17 6.40 -14.98
N GLY A 20 4.08 5.70 -15.30
CA GLY A 20 3.10 5.22 -14.32
C GLY A 20 3.72 4.27 -13.29
N TYR A 21 4.54 3.31 -13.74
CA TYR A 21 5.27 2.43 -12.83
C TYR A 21 6.27 3.21 -11.97
N GLY A 22 7.10 4.07 -12.56
CA GLY A 22 8.07 4.87 -11.82
C GLY A 22 7.42 5.75 -10.76
N PHE A 23 6.32 6.44 -11.11
CA PHE A 23 5.55 7.25 -10.19
C PHE A 23 4.92 6.41 -9.06
N ALA A 24 4.37 5.23 -9.36
CA ALA A 24 3.83 4.34 -8.35
C ALA A 24 4.90 3.85 -7.35
N PHE A 25 6.11 3.51 -7.82
CA PHE A 25 7.22 3.14 -6.94
C PHE A 25 7.72 4.32 -6.09
N PHE A 26 7.78 5.52 -6.69
CA PHE A 26 8.10 6.75 -5.95
C PHE A 26 7.08 7.03 -4.84
N LEU A 27 5.78 6.92 -5.13
CA LEU A 27 4.72 7.07 -4.13
C LEU A 27 4.81 6.03 -3.01
N VAL A 28 5.02 4.75 -3.35
CA VAL A 28 5.23 3.70 -2.35
C VAL A 28 6.41 4.06 -1.44
N PHE A 29 7.52 4.50 -2.02
CA PHE A 29 8.70 4.90 -1.24
C PHE A 29 8.39 6.05 -0.28
N CYS A 30 7.79 7.15 -0.77
CA CYS A 30 7.49 8.32 0.05
C CYS A 30 6.48 8.02 1.17
N LEU A 31 5.40 7.28 0.86
CA LEU A 31 4.41 6.90 1.86
C LEU A 31 5.00 5.95 2.91
N THR A 32 5.78 4.96 2.48
CA THR A 32 6.45 4.03 3.40
C THR A 32 7.45 4.76 4.30
N ALA A 33 8.16 5.77 3.78
CA ALA A 33 9.08 6.59 4.57
C ALA A 33 8.35 7.46 5.61
N ALA A 34 7.25 8.08 5.21
CA ALA A 34 6.42 8.85 6.12
C ALA A 34 5.85 7.95 7.23
N GLU A 35 5.33 6.77 6.88
CA GLU A 35 4.75 5.84 7.84
C GLU A 35 5.79 5.22 8.77
N LEU A 36 6.98 4.89 8.25
CA LEU A 36 8.12 4.48 9.09
C LEU A 36 8.50 5.57 10.11
N GLY A 37 8.47 6.85 9.71
CA GLY A 37 8.75 7.97 10.61
C GLY A 37 7.76 8.04 11.78
N ILE A 38 6.46 7.97 11.49
CA ILE A 38 5.42 8.01 12.54
C ILE A 38 5.51 6.77 13.44
N VAL A 39 5.61 5.58 12.86
CA VAL A 39 5.71 4.32 13.62
C VAL A 39 6.96 4.30 14.49
N SER A 40 8.09 4.79 13.98
CA SER A 40 9.32 4.91 14.76
C SER A 40 9.16 5.88 15.93
N HIS A 41 8.46 7.00 15.74
CA HIS A 41 8.17 7.95 16.81
C HIS A 41 7.34 7.29 17.94
N LEU A 42 6.22 6.67 17.57
CA LEU A 42 5.32 5.99 18.51
C LEU A 42 6.01 4.84 19.26
N LEU A 43 6.83 4.04 18.57
CA LEU A 43 7.58 2.94 19.18
C LEU A 43 8.70 3.43 20.10
N HIS A 44 9.39 4.52 19.77
CA HIS A 44 10.43 5.07 20.63
C HIS A 44 9.87 5.63 21.93
N GLU A 45 8.72 6.30 21.88
CA GLU A 45 8.08 6.82 23.09
C GLU A 45 7.42 5.72 23.93
N GLY A 46 6.73 4.77 23.29
CA GLY A 46 6.12 3.64 23.98
C GLY A 46 7.15 2.64 24.53
N GLY A 47 8.32 2.55 23.89
CA GLY A 47 9.37 1.60 24.23
C GLY A 47 8.89 0.14 24.17
N ASN A 48 9.58 -0.75 24.89
CA ASN A 48 9.25 -2.18 24.91
C ASN A 48 8.17 -2.57 25.93
N ILE A 49 7.66 -1.63 26.73
CA ILE A 49 6.72 -1.91 27.82
C ILE A 49 5.28 -1.92 27.27
N PRO A 50 4.55 -3.05 27.32
CA PRO A 50 3.18 -3.13 26.79
C PRO A 50 2.18 -2.16 27.44
N ALA A 51 2.43 -1.73 28.69
CA ALA A 51 1.57 -0.80 29.42
C ALA A 51 1.63 0.65 28.91
N ASN A 52 2.62 1.00 28.08
CA ASN A 52 2.77 2.34 27.50
C ASN A 52 1.91 2.55 26.24
N TYR A 53 1.22 1.49 25.78
CA TYR A 53 0.34 1.52 24.62
C TYR A 53 -1.12 1.42 25.09
N PRO A 54 -2.09 2.01 24.37
CA PRO A 54 -3.51 1.97 24.74
C PRO A 54 -4.02 0.54 24.87
N THR A 55 -3.62 -0.31 23.93
CA THR A 55 -4.00 -1.73 23.88
C THR A 55 -2.82 -2.57 23.43
N ARG A 56 -2.83 -3.86 23.80
CA ARG A 56 -1.84 -4.84 23.31
C ARG A 56 -1.93 -5.01 21.79
N GLU A 57 -3.14 -4.96 21.25
CA GLU A 57 -3.40 -5.04 19.81
C GLU A 57 -2.74 -3.89 19.07
N PHE A 58 -2.81 -2.66 19.62
CA PHE A 58 -2.16 -1.50 19.02
C PHE A 58 -0.62 -1.63 19.01
N LYS A 59 -0.02 -2.16 20.08
CA LYS A 59 1.42 -2.45 20.09
C LYS A 59 1.80 -3.48 19.02
N SER A 60 1.03 -4.56 18.91
CA SER A 60 1.26 -5.61 17.92
C SER A 60 1.13 -5.09 16.50
N ILE A 61 0.15 -4.22 16.22
CA ILE A 61 -0.04 -3.67 14.88
C ILE A 61 1.06 -2.69 14.49
N LEU A 62 1.57 -1.88 15.43
CA LEU A 62 2.76 -1.04 15.17
C LEU A 62 3.98 -1.89 14.78
N GLY A 63 4.15 -3.06 15.39
CA GLY A 63 5.19 -4.02 15.00
C GLY A 63 4.99 -4.58 13.59
N LEU A 64 3.74 -4.92 13.22
CA LEU A 64 3.40 -5.37 11.87
C LEU A 64 3.67 -4.29 10.82
N ILE A 65 3.37 -3.03 11.14
CA ILE A 65 3.59 -1.90 10.23
C ILE A 65 5.08 -1.65 10.07
N LEU A 66 5.86 -1.66 11.16
CA LEU A 66 7.31 -1.56 11.09
C LEU A 66 7.90 -2.64 10.16
N PHE A 67 7.45 -3.89 10.34
CA PHE A 67 7.84 -4.99 9.45
C PHE A 67 7.42 -4.73 8.00
N SER A 68 6.19 -4.25 7.79
CA SER A 68 5.67 -3.93 6.46
C SER A 68 6.45 -2.80 5.79
N CYS A 69 6.88 -1.79 6.55
CA CYS A 69 7.75 -0.72 6.07
C CYS A 69 9.10 -1.27 5.60
N ILE A 70 9.78 -2.03 6.46
CA ILE A 70 11.09 -2.61 6.15
C ILE A 70 10.99 -3.52 4.93
N GLY A 71 9.99 -4.42 4.91
CA GLY A 71 9.75 -5.31 3.77
C GLY A 71 9.45 -4.54 2.49
N THR A 72 8.62 -3.50 2.56
CA THR A 72 8.30 -2.66 1.41
C THR A 72 9.53 -1.94 0.88
N PHE A 73 10.40 -1.41 1.74
CA PHE A 73 11.67 -0.83 1.30
C PHE A 73 12.56 -1.85 0.61
N LEU A 74 12.74 -3.05 1.19
CA LEU A 74 13.51 -4.12 0.56
C LEU A 74 12.93 -4.49 -0.82
N TYR A 75 11.61 -4.50 -0.96
CA TYR A 75 10.95 -4.72 -2.24
C TYR A 75 11.18 -3.59 -3.24
N VAL A 76 11.05 -2.33 -2.82
CA VAL A 76 11.32 -1.16 -3.68
C VAL A 76 12.77 -1.18 -4.17
N PHE A 77 13.73 -1.46 -3.28
CA PHE A 77 15.14 -1.56 -3.64
C PHE A 77 15.42 -2.75 -4.55
N SER A 78 14.84 -3.92 -4.29
CA SER A 78 15.08 -5.12 -5.11
C SER A 78 14.32 -5.15 -6.43
N HIS A 79 13.32 -4.27 -6.61
CA HIS A 79 12.45 -4.26 -7.79
C HIS A 79 13.18 -4.24 -9.15
N PRO A 80 14.27 -3.47 -9.37
CA PRO A 80 14.98 -3.45 -10.65
C PRO A 80 15.55 -4.81 -11.07
N TRP A 81 15.79 -5.71 -10.11
CA TRP A 81 16.32 -7.05 -10.34
C TRP A 81 15.24 -8.14 -10.27
N SER A 82 13.99 -7.76 -10.01
CA SER A 82 12.88 -8.68 -9.81
C SER A 82 12.17 -9.00 -11.13
N SER A 83 11.79 -10.25 -11.33
CA SER A 83 10.92 -10.62 -12.44
C SER A 83 9.50 -10.09 -12.24
N MET A 84 8.72 -9.98 -13.32
CA MET A 84 7.33 -9.52 -13.23
C MET A 84 6.48 -10.44 -12.32
N GLY A 85 6.67 -11.76 -12.41
CA GLY A 85 5.96 -12.73 -11.57
C GLY A 85 6.29 -12.60 -10.08
N ILE A 86 7.58 -12.43 -9.74
CA ILE A 86 8.02 -12.20 -8.36
C ILE A 86 7.49 -10.85 -7.85
N SER A 87 7.48 -9.82 -8.70
CA SER A 87 6.93 -8.51 -8.36
C SER A 87 5.42 -8.55 -8.08
N ALA A 88 4.66 -9.33 -8.86
CA ALA A 88 3.23 -9.56 -8.63
C ALA A 88 3.00 -10.28 -7.30
N PHE A 89 3.76 -11.34 -7.01
CA PHE A 89 3.70 -12.05 -5.74
C PHE A 89 3.95 -11.12 -4.54
N TRP A 90 5.05 -10.37 -4.55
CA TRP A 90 5.35 -9.43 -3.46
C TRP A 90 4.34 -8.30 -3.35
N SER A 91 3.81 -7.79 -4.47
CA SER A 91 2.76 -6.78 -4.41
C SER A 91 1.48 -7.30 -3.75
N PHE A 92 1.11 -8.56 -3.99
CA PHE A 92 0.00 -9.19 -3.28
C PHE A 92 0.30 -9.37 -1.78
N VAL A 93 1.50 -9.84 -1.44
CA VAL A 93 1.92 -9.99 -0.03
C VAL A 93 1.83 -8.63 0.68
N PHE A 94 2.45 -7.58 0.15
CA PHE A 94 2.37 -6.26 0.78
C PHE A 94 0.96 -5.69 0.79
N ALA A 95 0.12 -5.96 -0.22
CA ALA A 95 -1.30 -5.60 -0.15
C ALA A 95 -1.97 -6.24 1.07
N VAL A 96 -1.76 -7.53 1.34
CA VAL A 96 -2.34 -8.19 2.52
C VAL A 96 -1.85 -7.57 3.82
N PHE A 97 -0.54 -7.30 3.93
CA PHE A 97 0.06 -6.72 5.14
C PHE A 97 -0.41 -5.28 5.40
N TRP A 98 -0.43 -4.43 4.38
CA TRP A 98 -0.92 -3.06 4.48
C TRP A 98 -2.43 -2.99 4.73
N GLY A 99 -3.20 -3.86 4.07
CA GLY A 99 -4.65 -3.96 4.29
C GLY A 99 -4.99 -4.44 5.71
N THR A 100 -4.24 -5.42 6.23
CA THR A 100 -4.39 -5.89 7.62
C THR A 100 -4.03 -4.80 8.60
N SER A 101 -2.91 -4.10 8.38
CA SER A 101 -2.49 -2.96 9.20
C SER A 101 -3.57 -1.88 9.26
N ALA A 102 -4.08 -1.46 8.09
CA ALA A 102 -5.11 -0.43 7.99
C ALA A 102 -6.43 -0.85 8.66
N GLY A 103 -6.87 -2.09 8.41
CA GLY A 103 -8.12 -2.62 8.96
C GLY A 103 -8.08 -2.80 10.48
N VAL A 104 -6.97 -3.30 11.02
CA VAL A 104 -6.81 -3.45 12.47
C VAL A 104 -6.76 -2.08 13.16
N ILE A 105 -5.99 -1.13 12.65
CA ILE A 105 -5.93 0.23 13.25
C ILE A 105 -7.30 0.90 13.25
N PHE A 106 -8.02 0.80 12.13
CA PHE A 106 -9.38 1.32 12.03
C PHE A 106 -10.32 0.69 13.06
N HIS A 107 -10.14 -0.60 13.38
CA HIS A 107 -10.96 -1.28 14.37
C HIS A 107 -10.56 -0.97 15.82
N VAL A 108 -9.26 -0.86 16.12
CA VAL A 108 -8.78 -0.73 17.51
C VAL A 108 -8.67 0.71 17.99
N SER A 109 -8.50 1.66 17.07
CA SER A 109 -8.38 3.07 17.40
C SER A 109 -9.75 3.78 17.33
N PRO A 110 -10.11 4.58 18.35
CA PRO A 110 -11.35 5.37 18.34
C PRO A 110 -11.18 6.71 17.62
N PHE A 111 -10.04 6.93 16.96
CA PHE A 111 -9.68 8.20 16.36
C PHE A 111 -10.13 8.26 14.91
N GLU A 112 -10.86 9.32 14.59
CA GLU A 112 -11.25 9.67 13.24
C GLU A 112 -10.75 11.08 12.91
N ASN A 113 -10.58 11.38 11.63
CA ASN A 113 -10.05 12.69 11.18
C ASN A 113 -10.83 13.88 11.76
N PHE A 114 -12.14 13.74 11.93
CA PHE A 114 -13.01 14.78 12.47
C PHE A 114 -13.21 14.72 13.99
N THR A 115 -12.58 13.79 14.70
CA THR A 115 -12.74 13.68 16.17
C THR A 115 -11.54 14.22 16.95
N CYS A 116 -10.39 14.48 16.32
CA CYS A 116 -9.16 14.88 17.04
C CYS A 116 -9.28 16.16 17.87
N HIS A 117 -10.21 17.06 17.53
CA HIS A 117 -10.47 18.28 18.30
C HIS A 117 -11.32 18.07 19.57
N ARG A 118 -11.90 16.88 19.76
CA ARG A 118 -12.72 16.57 20.94
C ARG A 118 -11.84 16.44 22.19
N PRO A 119 -12.35 16.74 23.40
CA PRO A 119 -11.55 16.62 24.62
C PRO A 119 -11.20 15.15 24.92
N ALA A 120 -10.07 14.91 25.58
CA ALA A 120 -9.60 13.58 25.98
C ALA A 120 -10.66 12.75 26.72
N SER A 121 -11.50 13.38 27.56
CA SER A 121 -12.58 12.73 28.30
C SER A 121 -13.68 12.09 27.42
N SER A 122 -13.77 12.48 26.15
CA SER A 122 -14.72 11.90 25.19
C SER A 122 -14.26 10.56 24.60
N PHE A 123 -13.00 10.18 24.82
CA PHE A 123 -12.42 8.94 24.33
C PHE A 123 -12.39 7.86 25.42
N PRO A 124 -12.35 6.56 25.04
CA PRO A 124 -12.19 5.46 25.99
C PRO A 124 -10.96 5.66 26.89
N PRO A 125 -11.01 5.29 28.18
CA PRO A 125 -9.92 5.54 29.15
C PRO A 125 -8.53 5.11 28.68
N ALA A 126 -8.44 4.00 27.95
CA ALA A 126 -7.19 3.48 27.39
C ALA A 126 -6.53 4.42 26.36
N TRP A 127 -7.31 5.22 25.65
CA TRP A 127 -6.87 6.09 24.56
C TRP A 127 -6.74 7.56 24.96
N GLN A 128 -7.14 7.94 26.17
CA GLN A 128 -7.12 9.35 26.61
C GLN A 128 -5.70 9.93 26.65
N SER A 129 -4.70 9.13 27.01
CA SER A 129 -3.29 9.54 26.98
C SER A 129 -2.72 9.71 25.57
N TYR A 130 -3.40 9.17 24.56
CA TYR A 130 -3.03 9.29 23.14
C TYR A 130 -3.82 10.38 22.42
N HIS A 131 -4.63 11.16 23.14
CA HIS A 131 -5.46 12.23 22.56
C HIS A 131 -4.62 13.24 21.77
N ASP A 132 -3.49 13.69 22.33
CA ASP A 132 -2.57 14.63 21.68
C ASP A 132 -1.98 14.09 20.36
N ARG A 133 -2.04 12.76 20.16
CA ARG A 133 -1.49 12.04 19.00
C ARG A 133 -2.57 11.53 18.05
N CYS A 134 -3.81 12.00 18.20
CA CYS A 134 -4.91 11.59 17.33
C CYS A 134 -4.58 11.75 15.84
N HIS A 135 -3.95 12.87 15.46
CA HIS A 135 -3.55 13.14 14.08
C HIS A 135 -2.52 12.13 13.55
N GLU A 136 -1.59 11.67 14.38
CA GLU A 136 -0.58 10.69 13.99
C GLU A 136 -1.21 9.33 13.72
N VAL A 137 -2.11 8.87 14.60
CA VAL A 137 -2.79 7.58 14.45
C VAL A 137 -3.68 7.59 13.21
N VAL A 138 -4.42 8.68 12.97
CA VAL A 138 -5.26 8.84 11.78
C VAL A 138 -4.40 8.91 10.51
N ALA A 139 -3.28 9.64 10.52
CA ALA A 139 -2.37 9.72 9.39
C ALA A 139 -1.77 8.34 9.06
N LEU A 140 -1.37 7.60 10.08
CA LEU A 140 -0.85 6.24 9.96
C LEU A 140 -1.90 5.29 9.37
N GLN A 141 -3.15 5.35 9.83
CA GLN A 141 -4.26 4.60 9.21
C GLN A 141 -4.47 4.98 7.74
N GLY A 142 -4.45 6.27 7.42
CA GLY A 142 -4.66 6.78 6.06
C GLY A 142 -3.55 6.35 5.09
N MET A 143 -2.29 6.40 5.53
CA MET A 143 -1.15 5.93 4.74
C MET A 143 -1.19 4.42 4.52
N ALA A 144 -1.57 3.63 5.53
CA ALA A 144 -1.75 2.18 5.38
C ALA A 144 -2.81 1.83 4.32
N TRP A 145 -3.96 2.53 4.31
CA TRP A 145 -4.99 2.37 3.27
C TRP A 145 -4.49 2.79 1.89
N ALA A 146 -3.72 3.88 1.80
CA ALA A 146 -3.14 4.33 0.54
C ALA A 146 -2.14 3.32 -0.03
N LEU A 147 -1.25 2.79 0.82
CA LEU A 147 -0.29 1.75 0.46
C LEU A 147 -1.00 0.45 0.03
N TRP A 148 -2.02 0.02 0.77
CA TRP A 148 -2.88 -1.10 0.37
C TRP A 148 -3.45 -0.89 -1.04
N GLY A 149 -4.06 0.27 -1.29
CA GLY A 149 -4.66 0.59 -2.58
C GLY A 149 -3.64 0.56 -3.72
N ILE A 150 -2.47 1.18 -3.52
CA ILE A 150 -1.40 1.19 -4.51
C ILE A 150 -0.91 -0.24 -4.81
N PHE A 151 -0.71 -1.07 -3.78
CA PHE A 151 -0.27 -2.45 -3.97
C PHE A 151 -1.32 -3.33 -4.66
N ILE A 152 -2.61 -3.15 -4.37
CA ILE A 152 -3.70 -3.83 -5.09
C ILE A 152 -3.72 -3.43 -6.56
N PHE A 153 -3.67 -2.12 -6.87
CA PHE A 153 -3.66 -1.65 -8.26
C PHE A 153 -2.43 -2.15 -9.03
N LYS A 154 -1.25 -2.14 -8.39
CA LYS A 154 -0.03 -2.70 -8.97
C LYS A 154 -0.16 -4.20 -9.23
N PHE A 155 -0.69 -4.95 -8.27
CA PHE A 155 -0.93 -6.39 -8.41
C PHE A 155 -1.86 -6.69 -9.59
N LEU A 156 -3.04 -6.05 -9.65
CA LEU A 156 -3.99 -6.24 -10.75
C LEU A 156 -3.40 -5.82 -12.10
N GLY A 157 -2.67 -4.70 -12.14
CA GLY A 157 -1.97 -4.24 -13.34
C GLY A 157 -0.97 -5.28 -13.85
N MET A 158 -0.12 -5.83 -12.98
CA MET A 158 0.84 -6.86 -13.36
C MET A 158 0.18 -8.19 -13.76
N ILE A 159 -0.92 -8.59 -13.11
CA ILE A 159 -1.68 -9.79 -13.51
C ILE A 159 -2.29 -9.61 -14.90
N ILE A 160 -2.85 -8.43 -15.21
CA ILE A 160 -3.38 -8.13 -16.55
C ILE A 160 -2.27 -8.20 -17.60
N GLU A 161 -1.07 -7.72 -17.29
CA GLU A 161 0.08 -7.81 -18.21
C GLU A 161 0.59 -9.25 -18.35
N LEU A 162 0.65 -10.02 -17.27
CA LEU A 162 1.09 -11.42 -17.28
C LEU A 162 0.15 -12.34 -18.06
N ILE A 163 -1.16 -12.09 -18.00
CA ILE A 163 -2.16 -12.92 -18.68
C ILE A 163 -2.19 -12.64 -20.20
N GLU A 164 -1.47 -11.60 -20.70
CA GLU A 164 -1.49 -11.14 -22.09
C GLU A 164 -2.91 -11.24 -22.69
N PHE A 165 -3.83 -10.36 -22.29
CA PHE A 165 -5.13 -10.25 -22.96
C PHE A 165 -4.94 -9.77 -24.42
N LYS A 166 -4.47 -10.67 -25.28
CA LYS A 166 -4.42 -10.47 -26.73
C LYS A 166 -5.85 -10.48 -27.20
N LYS A 167 -6.39 -9.29 -27.51
CA LYS A 167 -7.56 -9.17 -28.39
C LYS A 167 -7.24 -9.99 -29.63
N ARG A 168 -7.89 -11.15 -29.81
CA ARG A 168 -7.78 -11.93 -31.05
C ARG A 168 -8.38 -11.07 -32.17
N PRO A 169 -7.58 -10.55 -33.12
CA PRO A 169 -8.08 -9.65 -34.15
C PRO A 169 -9.00 -10.35 -35.17
N ASN A 170 -9.13 -11.68 -35.09
CA ASN A 170 -9.88 -12.52 -36.04
C ASN A 170 -10.92 -13.42 -35.36
N VAL A 171 -11.60 -12.97 -34.30
CA VAL A 171 -12.88 -13.60 -33.94
C VAL A 171 -13.92 -12.95 -34.83
N LYS A 172 -14.19 -13.55 -35.99
CA LYS A 172 -15.42 -13.25 -36.73
C LYS A 172 -16.56 -13.38 -35.71
N SER A 173 -17.31 -12.30 -35.49
CA SER A 173 -18.53 -12.36 -34.69
C SER A 173 -19.32 -13.56 -35.17
N PHE A 174 -19.65 -14.47 -34.26
CA PHE A 174 -20.44 -15.67 -34.58
C PHE A 174 -21.82 -15.29 -35.17
N TYR A 175 -22.21 -14.02 -35.00
CA TYR A 175 -23.35 -13.38 -35.64
C TYR A 175 -22.84 -12.29 -36.61
N GLN A 176 -22.45 -12.71 -37.80
CA GLN A 176 -22.60 -11.89 -39.00
C GLN A 176 -23.55 -12.66 -39.91
N VAL A 177 -24.83 -12.26 -39.88
CA VAL A 177 -25.82 -12.57 -40.91
C VAL A 177 -25.69 -11.49 -41.98
#